data_AF-A0A397IXF5-F1
#
_entry.id   AF-A0A397IXF5-F1
#
_cell.length_a   1.000
_cell.length_b   1.000
_cell.length_c   1.000
_cell.angle_alpha   90.00
_cell.angle_beta   90.00
_cell.angle_gamma   90.00
#
_symmetry.space_group_name_H-M   'P 1'
#
loop_
_entity.id
_entity.type
_entity.pdbx_description
1 polymer ?
#
loop_
_entity_poly.entity_id
_entity_poly.type
_entity_poly.pdbx_seq_one_letter_code
_entity_poly.pdbx_strand_id
1 'polypeptide(L)'
;MVKFLKPGKVAIVTSGRYAGRKVVISKNVDDGTKERPYGHAIVIGIERYPRKVTKRMGPKRIAKRSRIKPFIKTINYNHLMPTRYNFELEDLKQVVTPETFKEPAQRETAKKTVRKSLKERYKAGKNKWFFTKLRF
;
A
#
# COMPACT_ATOMS: atom_id res chain seq x y z
N MET A 1 -16.25 21.90 1.90
CA MET A 1 -16.22 20.42 1.77
C MET A 1 -14.85 19.92 2.17
N VAL A 2 -14.74 19.01 3.17
CA VAL A 2 -13.42 18.59 3.69
C VAL A 2 -12.80 17.52 2.78
N LYS A 3 -11.54 17.69 2.41
CA LYS A 3 -10.81 16.76 1.53
C LYS A 3 -10.55 15.43 2.26
N PHE A 4 -11.11 14.34 1.74
CA PHE A 4 -11.05 13.02 2.38
C PHE A 4 -9.94 12.11 1.82
N LEU A 5 -9.50 12.35 0.57
CA LEU A 5 -8.31 11.72 -0.01
C LEU A 5 -7.08 12.46 0.51
N LYS A 6 -6.54 11.95 1.61
CA LYS A 6 -5.37 12.52 2.30
C LYS A 6 -4.33 11.44 2.59
N PRO A 7 -3.07 11.82 2.84
CA PRO A 7 -2.05 10.90 3.31
C PRO A 7 -2.55 10.07 4.50
N GLY A 8 -2.37 8.76 4.43
CA GLY A 8 -2.81 7.80 5.45
C GLY A 8 -4.23 7.27 5.24
N LYS A 9 -4.97 7.76 4.23
CA LYS A 9 -6.26 7.17 3.88
C LYS A 9 -6.07 5.83 3.19
N VAL A 10 -6.86 4.83 3.59
CA VAL A 10 -6.89 3.53 2.93
C VAL A 10 -7.91 3.55 1.80
N ALA A 11 -7.52 3.03 0.64
CA ALA A 11 -8.35 2.89 -0.54
C ALA A 11 -8.24 1.49 -1.15
N ILE A 12 -9.17 1.14 -2.02
CA ILE A 12 -9.15 -0.06 -2.85
C ILE A 12 -8.90 0.38 -4.29
N VAL A 13 -7.99 -0.29 -4.98
CA VAL A 13 -7.76 -0.05 -6.41
C VAL A 13 -8.88 -0.71 -7.21
N THR A 14 -9.54 0.04 -8.08
CA THR A 14 -10.66 -0.48 -8.90
C THR A 14 -10.23 -1.01 -10.26
N SER A 15 -9.12 -0.51 -10.84
CA SER A 15 -8.69 -0.86 -12.19
C SER A 15 -7.20 -1.23 -12.33
N GLY A 16 -6.87 -1.92 -13.43
CA GLY A 16 -5.52 -2.34 -13.80
C GLY A 16 -4.99 -3.56 -13.04
N ARG A 17 -3.68 -3.85 -13.20
CA ARG A 17 -3.01 -5.05 -12.63
C ARG A 17 -3.21 -5.25 -11.13
N TYR A 18 -3.40 -4.17 -10.38
CA TYR A 18 -3.57 -4.21 -8.92
C TYR A 18 -5.03 -4.01 -8.48
N ALA A 19 -6.01 -4.21 -9.36
CA ALA A 19 -7.42 -4.16 -9.01
C ALA A 19 -7.75 -5.10 -7.82
N GLY A 20 -8.63 -4.64 -6.94
CA GLY A 20 -9.02 -5.32 -5.70
C GLY A 20 -7.92 -5.37 -4.62
N ARG A 21 -6.79 -4.69 -4.82
CA ARG A 21 -5.74 -4.56 -3.80
C ARG A 21 -5.99 -3.32 -2.95
N LYS A 22 -5.76 -3.50 -1.65
CA LYS A 22 -5.82 -2.45 -0.64
C LYS A 22 -4.53 -1.66 -0.70
N VAL A 23 -4.68 -0.36 -0.67
CA VAL A 23 -3.60 0.61 -0.76
C VAL A 23 -3.77 1.69 0.30
N VAL A 24 -2.66 2.29 0.69
CA VAL A 24 -2.64 3.51 1.49
C VAL A 24 -2.08 4.63 0.65
N ILE A 25 -2.71 5.79 0.71
CA ILE A 25 -2.26 7.00 0.02
C ILE A 25 -1.08 7.57 0.80
N SER A 26 0.11 7.59 0.18
CA SER A 26 1.31 8.21 0.77
C SER A 26 1.33 9.72 0.53
N LYS A 27 1.14 10.12 -0.73
CA LYS A 27 1.12 11.51 -1.16
C LYS A 27 -0.01 11.73 -2.16
N ASN A 28 -0.78 12.79 -1.95
CA ASN A 28 -1.77 13.32 -2.87
C ASN A 28 -1.12 14.33 -3.83
N VAL A 29 -1.52 14.30 -5.09
CA VAL A 29 -1.17 15.28 -6.11
C VAL A 29 -2.45 15.66 -6.82
N ASP A 30 -3.03 16.78 -6.40
CA ASP A 30 -4.41 17.10 -6.73
C ASP A 30 -4.52 17.85 -8.07
N ASP A 31 -3.60 18.78 -8.31
CA ASP A 31 -3.57 19.63 -9.51
C ASP A 31 -2.82 18.98 -10.68
N GLY A 32 -2.34 17.74 -10.50
CA GLY A 32 -1.52 17.03 -11.48
C GLY A 32 -0.07 17.50 -11.54
N THR A 33 0.68 16.90 -12.47
CA THR A 33 2.06 17.27 -12.82
C THR A 33 2.20 17.39 -14.33
N LYS A 34 3.32 17.96 -14.81
CA LYS A 34 3.62 18.02 -16.25
C LYS A 34 3.54 16.66 -16.95
N GLU A 35 3.98 15.59 -16.28
CA GLU A 35 3.90 14.22 -16.81
C GLU A 35 2.49 13.61 -16.72
N ARG A 36 1.67 14.08 -15.78
CA ARG A 36 0.35 13.52 -15.45
C ARG A 36 -0.62 14.64 -15.13
N PRO A 37 -1.35 15.19 -16.11
CA PRO A 37 -2.20 16.37 -15.93
C PRO A 37 -3.49 16.10 -15.13
N TYR A 38 -3.64 14.92 -14.53
CA TYR A 38 -4.81 14.51 -13.77
C TYR A 38 -4.47 14.33 -12.28
N GLY A 39 -5.48 14.52 -11.43
CA GLY A 39 -5.39 14.26 -9.99
C GLY A 39 -5.05 12.79 -9.70
N HIS A 40 -3.98 12.57 -8.94
CA HIS A 40 -3.47 11.24 -8.65
C HIS A 40 -2.86 11.13 -7.26
N ALA A 41 -2.78 9.91 -6.75
CA ALA A 41 -2.06 9.58 -5.53
C ALA A 41 -0.87 8.67 -5.81
N ILE A 42 0.20 8.91 -5.07
CA ILE A 42 1.26 7.94 -4.86
C ILE A 42 0.78 7.01 -3.74
N VAL A 43 0.67 5.72 -4.06
CA VAL A 43 0.12 4.73 -3.15
C VAL A 43 1.10 3.60 -2.86
N ILE A 44 0.95 3.05 -1.65
CA ILE A 44 1.64 1.87 -1.18
C ILE A 44 0.60 0.77 -0.99
N GLY A 45 0.80 -0.39 -1.60
CA GLY A 45 -0.17 -1.49 -1.59
C GLY A 45 0.41 -2.85 -1.31
N ILE A 46 -0.47 -3.82 -1.09
CA ILE A 46 -0.09 -5.23 -0.92
C ILE A 46 -0.47 -6.03 -2.17
N GLU A 47 0.54 -6.50 -2.91
CA GLU A 47 0.35 -7.39 -4.06
C GLU A 47 0.12 -8.83 -3.58
N ARG A 48 0.91 -9.29 -2.60
CA ARG A 48 0.75 -10.61 -1.98
C ARG A 48 0.45 -10.45 -0.50
N TYR A 49 -0.80 -10.70 -0.14
CA TYR A 49 -1.28 -10.68 1.25
C TYR A 49 -0.69 -11.85 2.05
N PRO A 50 -0.51 -11.67 3.36
CA PRO A 50 -0.19 -12.79 4.24
C PRO A 50 -1.36 -13.79 4.24
N ARG A 51 -1.05 -15.08 4.35
CA ARG A 51 -2.04 -16.15 4.40
C ARG A 51 -2.43 -16.42 5.85
N LYS A 52 -3.67 -16.91 6.08
CA LYS A 52 -4.15 -17.33 7.41
C LYS A 52 -3.14 -18.27 8.08
N VAL A 53 -2.79 -17.94 9.31
CA VAL A 53 -1.94 -18.74 10.20
C VAL A 53 -2.84 -19.42 11.23
N THR A 54 -2.55 -20.67 11.56
CA THR A 54 -3.27 -21.45 12.59
C THR A 54 -2.28 -22.01 13.61
N LYS A 55 -2.76 -22.32 14.82
CA LYS A 55 -1.93 -22.80 15.94
C LYS A 55 -1.13 -24.07 15.62
N ARG A 56 -1.66 -24.94 14.75
CA ARG A 56 -1.02 -26.21 14.35
C ARG A 56 0.21 -26.04 13.43
N MET A 57 0.49 -24.84 12.94
CA MET A 57 1.57 -24.63 11.99
C MET A 57 2.92 -24.47 12.69
N GLY A 58 3.94 -25.20 12.23
CA GLY A 58 5.31 -25.00 12.69
C GLY A 58 5.91 -23.65 12.26
N PRO A 59 7.00 -23.19 12.91
CA PRO A 59 7.57 -21.86 12.74
C PRO A 59 7.99 -21.57 11.29
N LYS A 60 8.56 -22.55 10.57
CA LYS A 60 8.94 -22.42 9.15
C LYS A 60 7.72 -22.11 8.25
N ARG A 61 6.58 -22.77 8.51
CA ARG A 61 5.34 -22.58 7.73
C ARG A 61 4.69 -21.24 8.05
N ILE A 62 4.73 -20.82 9.32
CA ILE A 62 4.28 -19.49 9.77
C ILE A 62 5.08 -18.40 9.05
N ALA A 63 6.42 -18.49 9.07
CA ALA A 63 7.30 -17.52 8.42
C ALA A 63 7.03 -17.41 6.91
N LYS A 64 6.77 -18.53 6.22
CA LYS A 64 6.42 -18.54 4.78
C LYS A 64 5.06 -17.91 4.50
N ARG A 65 4.05 -18.13 5.36
CA ARG A 65 2.70 -17.58 5.20
C ARG A 65 2.59 -16.10 5.55
N SER A 66 3.42 -15.60 6.46
CA SER A 66 3.50 -14.19 6.83
C SER A 66 4.31 -13.33 5.85
N ARG A 67 4.73 -13.88 4.69
CA ARG A 67 5.46 -13.13 3.67
C ARG A 67 4.52 -12.17 2.94
N ILE A 68 4.83 -10.87 3.05
CA ILE A 68 4.17 -9.80 2.32
C ILE A 68 5.01 -9.41 1.10
N LYS A 69 4.36 -9.20 -0.05
CA LYS A 69 4.97 -8.55 -1.24
C LYS A 69 4.26 -7.21 -1.46
N PRO A 70 4.91 -6.07 -1.17
CA PRO A 70 4.33 -4.77 -1.44
C PRO A 70 4.51 -4.35 -2.90
N PHE A 71 3.70 -3.38 -3.32
CA PHE A 71 3.93 -2.60 -4.53
C PHE A 71 3.79 -1.11 -4.21
N ILE A 72 4.41 -0.31 -5.06
CA ILE A 72 4.36 1.15 -5.02
C ILE A 72 3.91 1.58 -6.41
N LYS A 73 2.93 2.48 -6.50
CA LYS A 73 2.41 2.95 -7.78
C LYS A 73 1.77 4.32 -7.66
N THR A 74 1.79 5.07 -8.76
CA THR A 74 1.01 6.29 -8.93
C THR A 74 -0.31 5.95 -9.62
N ILE A 75 -1.45 6.29 -9.00
CA ILE A 75 -2.80 5.90 -9.42
C ILE A 75 -3.70 7.13 -9.48
N ASN A 76 -4.46 7.27 -10.56
CA ASN A 76 -5.50 8.31 -10.71
C ASN A 76 -6.59 8.13 -9.63
N TYR A 77 -7.13 9.22 -9.09
CA TYR A 77 -8.20 9.15 -8.09
C TYR A 77 -9.45 8.40 -8.55
N ASN A 78 -9.80 8.47 -9.84
CA ASN A 78 -10.94 7.73 -10.38
C ASN A 78 -10.76 6.20 -10.27
N HIS A 79 -9.53 5.74 -10.12
CA HIS A 79 -9.19 4.32 -9.96
C HIS A 79 -9.01 3.90 -8.50
N LEU A 80 -9.41 4.76 -7.56
CA LEU A 80 -9.36 4.52 -6.13
C LEU A 80 -10.76 4.64 -5.53
N MET A 81 -11.22 3.57 -4.91
CA MET A 81 -12.39 3.60 -4.04
C MET A 81 -11.92 3.91 -2.61
N PRO A 82 -12.20 5.11 -2.07
CA PRO A 82 -11.83 5.47 -0.70
C PRO A 82 -12.59 4.61 0.30
N THR A 83 -11.96 4.29 1.43
CA THR A 83 -12.60 3.51 2.50
C THR A 83 -12.68 4.30 3.80
N ARG A 84 -13.52 3.87 4.75
CA ARG A 84 -13.56 4.47 6.09
C ARG A 84 -12.25 4.36 6.86
N TYR A 85 -11.41 3.37 6.54
CA TYR A 85 -10.20 3.05 7.30
C TYR A 85 -9.06 4.05 7.05
N ASN A 86 -8.27 4.27 8.10
CA ASN A 86 -7.03 5.03 8.04
C ASN A 86 -5.86 4.10 8.41
N PHE A 87 -4.67 4.49 7.97
CA PHE A 87 -3.41 3.80 8.20
C PHE A 87 -2.35 4.85 8.51
N GLU A 88 -1.71 4.71 9.66
CA GLU A 88 -0.68 5.62 10.13
C GLU A 88 0.61 5.43 9.31
N LEU A 89 1.18 6.52 8.80
CA LEU A 89 2.22 6.49 7.77
C LEU A 89 3.56 7.11 8.20
N GLU A 90 3.75 7.42 9.48
CA GLU A 90 4.91 8.19 9.94
C GLU A 90 6.25 7.63 9.40
N ASP A 91 6.40 6.31 9.36
CA ASP A 91 7.62 5.64 8.86
C ASP A 91 7.73 5.54 7.32
N LEU A 92 6.64 5.80 6.59
CA LEU A 92 6.50 5.45 5.17
C LEU A 92 6.29 6.64 4.23
N LYS A 93 5.99 7.83 4.78
CA LYS A 93 5.76 9.05 3.97
C LYS A 93 7.00 9.45 3.17
N GLN A 94 8.18 9.43 3.79
CA GLN A 94 9.42 9.90 3.17
C GLN A 94 10.05 8.88 2.23
N VAL A 95 9.73 7.59 2.41
CA VAL A 95 10.31 6.50 1.61
C VAL A 95 9.82 6.51 0.17
N VAL A 96 8.62 7.06 -0.08
CA VAL A 96 8.00 7.04 -1.40
C VAL A 96 7.75 8.45 -1.92
N THR A 97 8.74 8.95 -2.65
CA THR A 97 8.68 10.24 -3.35
C THR A 97 8.46 10.04 -4.86
N PRO A 98 8.04 11.09 -5.61
CA PRO A 98 7.97 11.02 -7.07
C PRO A 98 9.29 10.59 -7.74
N GLU A 99 10.43 10.95 -7.15
CA GLU A 99 11.77 10.62 -7.68
C GLU A 99 12.07 9.13 -7.61
N THR A 100 11.55 8.42 -6.61
CA THR A 100 11.69 6.96 -6.52
C THR A 100 11.16 6.24 -7.75
N PHE A 101 10.31 6.88 -8.56
CA PHE A 101 9.80 6.31 -9.78
C PHE A 101 10.71 6.49 -10.99
N LYS A 102 11.75 7.35 -10.96
CA LYS A 102 12.63 7.56 -12.10
C LYS A 102 13.55 6.36 -12.33
N GLU A 103 14.15 5.84 -11.27
CA GLU A 103 15.13 4.75 -11.36
C GLU A 103 14.58 3.41 -10.83
N PRO A 104 14.78 2.29 -11.56
CA PRO A 104 14.39 0.97 -11.09
C PRO A 104 15.05 0.56 -9.76
N ALA A 105 16.31 0.92 -9.54
CA ALA A 105 17.05 0.60 -8.32
C ALA A 105 16.39 1.23 -7.07
N GLN A 106 16.00 2.51 -7.18
CA GLN A 106 15.30 3.23 -6.11
C GLN A 106 13.91 2.63 -5.81
N ARG A 107 13.21 2.14 -6.84
CA ARG A 107 11.94 1.42 -6.63
C ARG A 107 12.15 0.14 -5.83
N GLU A 108 13.25 -0.57 -6.04
CA GLU A 108 13.54 -1.79 -5.30
C GLU A 108 13.92 -1.54 -3.85
N THR A 109 14.74 -0.52 -3.58
CA THR A 109 15.11 -0.12 -2.22
C THR A 109 13.87 0.34 -1.44
N ALA A 110 13.03 1.19 -2.03
CA ALA A 110 11.77 1.62 -1.42
C ALA A 110 10.85 0.44 -1.10
N LYS A 111 10.71 -0.54 -2.01
CA LYS A 111 9.93 -1.76 -1.76
C LYS A 111 10.49 -2.61 -0.62
N LYS A 112 11.82 -2.68 -0.46
CA LYS A 112 12.45 -3.41 0.66
C LYS A 112 12.11 -2.76 2.00
N THR A 113 12.19 -1.43 2.09
CA THR A 113 11.83 -0.66 3.29
C THR A 113 10.34 -0.79 3.62
N VAL A 114 9.47 -0.58 2.64
CA VAL A 114 8.01 -0.78 2.78
C VAL A 114 7.69 -2.19 3.25
N ARG A 115 8.38 -3.20 2.71
CA ARG A 115 8.17 -4.60 3.11
C ARG A 115 8.52 -4.85 4.57
N LYS A 116 9.56 -4.20 5.09
CA LYS A 116 9.97 -4.32 6.51
C LYS A 116 8.90 -3.74 7.42
N SER A 117 8.50 -2.48 7.18
CA SER A 117 7.47 -1.80 7.98
C SER A 117 6.12 -2.53 7.95
N LEU A 118 5.66 -2.98 6.77
CA LEU A 118 4.40 -3.73 6.68
C LEU A 118 4.45 -5.08 7.41
N LYS A 119 5.60 -5.75 7.45
CA LYS A 119 5.76 -7.01 8.22
C LYS A 119 5.70 -6.75 9.72
N GLU A 120 6.35 -5.69 10.20
CA GLU A 120 6.34 -5.31 11.61
C GLU A 120 4.91 -4.95 12.07
N ARG A 121 4.20 -4.14 11.28
CA ARG A 121 2.78 -3.81 11.56
C ARG A 121 1.87 -5.04 11.55
N TYR A 122 2.08 -5.97 10.62
CA TYR A 122 1.33 -7.24 10.59
C TYR A 122 1.60 -8.10 11.83
N LYS A 123 2.86 -8.21 12.26
CA LYS A 123 3.23 -8.95 13.49
C LYS A 123 2.63 -8.30 14.74
N ALA A 124 2.60 -6.98 14.80
CA ALA A 124 1.96 -6.22 15.87
C ALA A 124 0.43 -6.33 15.88
N GLY A 125 -0.19 -6.95 14.86
CA GLY A 125 -1.64 -7.11 14.78
C GLY A 125 -2.41 -5.81 14.51
N LYS A 126 -1.71 -4.73 14.10
CA LYS A 126 -2.31 -3.44 13.73
C LYS A 126 -2.97 -3.52 12.35
N ASN A 127 -4.00 -2.70 12.13
CA ASN A 127 -4.71 -2.58 10.84
C ASN A 127 -5.10 -3.93 10.22
N LYS A 128 -5.66 -4.86 11.00
CA LYS A 128 -6.00 -6.23 10.57
C LYS A 128 -6.75 -6.27 9.23
N TRP A 129 -7.69 -5.35 9.02
CA TRP A 129 -8.44 -5.24 7.77
C TRP A 129 -7.55 -4.95 6.55
N PHE A 130 -6.48 -4.16 6.68
CA PHE A 130 -5.58 -3.88 5.56
C PHE A 130 -4.85 -5.13 5.06
N PHE A 131 -4.50 -6.05 5.98
CA PHE A 131 -3.76 -7.27 5.66
C PHE A 131 -4.63 -8.44 5.20
N THR A 132 -5.96 -8.33 5.28
CA THR A 132 -6.87 -9.35 4.74
C THR A 132 -7.14 -9.12 3.26
N LYS A 133 -7.05 -10.17 2.44
CA LYS A 133 -7.40 -10.11 1.02
C LYS A 133 -8.90 -9.83 0.88
N LEU A 134 -9.26 -8.84 0.05
CA LEU A 134 -10.64 -8.62 -0.39
C LEU A 134 -11.02 -9.75 -1.37
N ARG A 135 -12.14 -10.43 -1.09
CA ARG A 135 -12.68 -11.48 -1.96
C ARG A 135 -13.80 -10.87 -2.80
N PHE A 136 -13.66 -11.00 -4.10
CA PHE A 136 -14.57 -10.59 -5.15
C PHE A 136 -14.35 -11.56 -6.32
#